data_AF-A0AAW1XC85-F1
#
_entry.id   AF-A0AAW1XC85-F1
#
_cell.length_a   1.000
_cell.length_b   1.000
_cell.length_c   1.000
_cell.angle_alpha   90.00
_cell.angle_beta   90.00
_cell.angle_gamma   90.00
#
_symmetry.space_group_name_H-M   'P 1'
#
loop_
_entity.id
_entity.type
_entity.pdbx_description
1 polymer ?
#
loop_
_entity_poly.entity_id
_entity_poly.type
_entity_poly.pdbx_seq_one_letter_code
_entity_poly.pdbx_strand_id
1 'polypeptide(L)'
;MTLTSTNTKGSCTEALYRSFLYRTTVHGPTEDWYYKTFLDNGEFGFGLSTVSLEPLTDCPSNARFMDACYAAGDGTSVKISNAICIFERHAGNILWRHTEVTIPDEVITEARADVTLVVRMVSTIGIRQL
;
A
#
# COMPACT_ATOMS: atom_id res chain seq x y z
N MET A 1 4.77 5.43 -8.01
CA MET A 1 3.91 6.45 -7.39
C MET A 1 4.71 7.74 -7.25
N THR A 2 4.13 8.89 -7.61
CA THR A 2 4.70 10.22 -7.36
C THR A 2 3.95 10.82 -6.17
N LEU A 3 4.67 11.25 -5.14
CA LEU A 3 4.08 11.91 -3.97
C LEU A 3 4.46 13.40 -3.98
N THR A 4 3.45 14.25 -3.98
CA THR A 4 3.58 15.68 -3.77
C THR A 4 3.22 16.01 -2.33
N SER A 5 3.99 16.91 -1.71
CA SER A 5 3.73 17.42 -0.37
C SER A 5 3.27 18.87 -0.46
N THR A 6 2.22 19.21 0.28
CA THR A 6 1.74 20.58 0.41
C THR A 6 2.22 21.18 1.72
N ASN A 7 2.87 22.34 1.65
CA ASN A 7 3.22 23.11 2.84
C ASN A 7 2.02 23.96 3.30
N THR A 8 2.03 24.40 4.56
CA THR A 8 1.05 25.29 5.22
C THR A 8 0.80 26.61 4.48
N LYS A 9 1.69 27.01 3.57
CA LYS A 9 1.53 28.18 2.69
C LYS A 9 0.81 27.88 1.36
N GLY A 10 0.30 26.66 1.17
CA GLY A 10 -0.36 26.22 -0.06
C GLY A 10 0.58 25.94 -1.24
N SER A 11 1.89 26.07 -1.05
CA SER A 11 2.88 25.70 -2.07
C SER A 11 3.04 24.18 -2.14
N CYS A 12 2.82 23.61 -3.32
CA CYS A 12 3.08 22.21 -3.61
C CYS A 12 4.57 22.03 -3.92
N THR A 13 5.24 21.19 -3.14
CA THR A 13 6.63 20.78 -3.39
C THR A 13 6.68 19.29 -3.67
N GLU A 14 7.59 18.88 -4.54
CA GLU A 14 7.82 17.46 -4.79
C GLU A 14 8.46 16.79 -3.57
N ALA A 15 7.88 15.68 -3.11
CA ALA A 15 8.43 14.89 -2.01
C ALA A 15 9.05 13.57 -2.51
N LEU A 16 8.44 12.94 -3.51
CA LEU A 16 8.93 11.70 -4.10
C LEU A 16 8.57 11.64 -5.59
N TYR A 17 9.58 11.63 -6.45
CA TYR A 17 9.39 11.51 -7.89
C TYR A 17 8.80 10.16 -8.28
N ARG A 18 9.44 9.07 -7.83
CA ARG A 18 9.05 7.70 -8.18
C ARG A 18 9.55 6.70 -7.15
N SER A 19 8.63 5.87 -6.64
CA SER A 19 8.95 4.62 -5.94
C SER A 19 8.14 3.45 -6.50
N PHE A 20 8.72 2.26 -6.39
CA PHE A 20 8.11 0.97 -6.68
C PHE A 20 8.96 -0.14 -6.04
N LEU A 21 8.36 -1.31 -5.83
CA LEU A 21 9.10 -2.50 -5.40
C LEU A 21 9.95 -3.00 -6.55
N TYR A 22 11.27 -3.01 -6.37
CA TYR A 22 12.20 -3.40 -7.42
C TYR A 22 12.37 -4.93 -7.50
N ARG A 23 12.54 -5.58 -6.34
CA ARG A 23 12.85 -7.01 -6.23
C ARG A 23 12.51 -7.56 -4.85
N THR A 24 12.10 -8.82 -4.81
CA THR A 24 12.06 -9.68 -3.63
C THR A 24 12.72 -11.02 -3.98
N THR A 25 13.19 -11.76 -2.97
CA THR A 25 13.79 -13.07 -3.19
C THR A 25 13.40 -14.06 -2.09
N VAL A 26 12.99 -15.26 -2.49
CA VAL A 26 12.64 -16.38 -1.59
C VAL A 26 13.56 -17.56 -1.89
N HIS A 27 14.21 -18.12 -0.87
CA HIS A 27 15.16 -19.25 -1.00
C HIS A 27 15.24 -20.08 0.29
N GLY A 28 15.76 -21.31 0.19
CA GLY A 28 15.96 -22.23 1.32
C GLY A 28 17.24 -23.06 1.17
N PRO A 29 17.90 -23.47 2.26
CA PRO A 29 19.24 -24.06 2.21
C PRO A 29 19.30 -25.58 1.98
N THR A 30 18.15 -26.29 1.91
CA THR A 30 18.12 -27.74 1.77
C THR A 30 18.38 -28.20 0.32
N GLU A 31 18.75 -29.46 0.12
CA GLU A 31 19.04 -30.04 -1.21
C GLU A 31 17.85 -29.91 -2.19
N ASP A 32 16.61 -29.95 -1.69
CA ASP A 32 15.42 -29.77 -2.54
C ASP A 32 15.08 -28.30 -2.86
N TRP A 33 15.82 -27.35 -2.29
CA TRP A 33 15.52 -25.91 -2.32
C TRP A 33 16.70 -25.02 -2.70
N TYR A 34 17.94 -25.51 -2.70
CA TYR A 34 19.14 -24.67 -2.93
C TYR A 34 19.12 -23.92 -4.27
N TYR A 35 18.45 -24.49 -5.28
CA TYR A 35 18.33 -23.90 -6.62
C TYR A 35 17.10 -22.98 -6.78
N LYS A 36 16.16 -22.99 -5.82
CA LYS A 36 14.94 -22.18 -5.87
C LYS A 36 15.21 -20.81 -5.26
N THR A 37 15.63 -19.87 -6.11
CA THR A 37 15.88 -18.48 -5.73
C THR A 37 14.96 -17.56 -6.51
N PHE A 38 13.66 -17.58 -6.19
CA PHE A 38 12.66 -16.81 -6.94
C PHE A 38 13.01 -15.33 -6.93
N LEU A 39 12.99 -14.71 -8.10
CA LEU A 39 13.13 -13.26 -8.25
C LEU A 39 11.79 -12.66 -8.64
N ASP A 40 10.80 -12.79 -7.78
CA ASP A 40 9.39 -12.41 -7.96
C ASP A 40 9.12 -11.34 -9.04
N ASN A 41 9.51 -10.08 -8.80
CA ASN A 41 9.23 -9.00 -9.75
C ASN A 41 10.07 -9.07 -11.05
N GLY A 42 11.25 -9.69 -11.00
CA GLY A 42 12.14 -9.86 -12.16
C GLY A 42 11.76 -11.07 -13.04
N GLU A 43 11.18 -12.11 -12.46
CA GLU A 43 10.84 -13.36 -13.14
C GLU A 43 9.33 -13.48 -13.44
N PHE A 44 8.47 -13.09 -12.51
CA PHE A 44 7.01 -13.25 -12.60
C PHE A 44 6.28 -11.91 -12.74
N GLY A 45 6.88 -10.82 -12.26
CA GLY A 45 6.33 -9.47 -12.31
C GLY A 45 5.17 -9.26 -11.34
N PHE A 46 5.32 -8.35 -10.38
CA PHE A 46 4.26 -8.09 -9.40
C PHE A 46 2.97 -7.57 -10.03
N GLY A 47 3.08 -6.74 -11.08
CA GLY A 47 1.93 -6.25 -11.83
C GLY A 47 1.18 -7.37 -12.55
N LEU A 48 1.90 -8.31 -13.17
CA LEU A 48 1.33 -9.46 -13.86
C LEU A 48 0.68 -10.46 -12.88
N SER A 49 1.25 -10.58 -11.68
CA SER A 49 0.76 -11.47 -10.63
C SER A 49 -0.25 -10.82 -9.67
N THR A 50 -0.81 -9.66 -10.05
CA THR A 50 -1.82 -8.95 -9.25
C THR A 50 -3.13 -9.72 -9.24
N VAL A 51 -3.78 -9.78 -8.08
CA VAL A 51 -5.12 -10.39 -7.92
C VAL A 51 -6.19 -9.33 -7.68
N SER A 52 -7.43 -9.66 -8.04
CA SER A 52 -8.59 -8.82 -7.71
C SER A 52 -8.82 -8.81 -6.20
N LEU A 53 -8.88 -7.61 -5.62
CA LEU A 53 -9.10 -7.44 -4.18
C LEU A 53 -10.57 -7.72 -3.82
N GLU A 54 -10.78 -8.46 -2.74
CA GLU A 54 -12.08 -8.77 -2.19
C GLU A 54 -12.57 -7.63 -1.26
N PRO A 55 -13.73 -7.01 -1.53
CA PRO A 55 -14.32 -6.03 -0.63
C PRO A 55 -14.58 -6.63 0.76
N LEU A 56 -14.36 -5.84 1.81
CA LEU A 56 -14.52 -6.19 3.22
C LEU A 56 -13.53 -7.23 3.78
N THR A 57 -12.92 -8.07 2.93
CA THR A 57 -11.83 -8.98 3.32
C THR A 57 -10.48 -8.29 3.15
N ASP A 58 -10.14 -7.91 1.92
CA ASP A 58 -8.84 -7.30 1.60
C ASP A 58 -8.83 -5.79 1.86
N CYS A 59 -9.97 -5.12 1.76
CA CYS A 59 -10.08 -3.68 1.93
C CYS A 59 -11.34 -3.30 2.71
N PRO A 60 -11.29 -2.26 3.58
CA PRO A 60 -12.42 -1.86 4.41
C PRO A 60 -13.57 -1.26 3.58
N SER A 61 -14.73 -1.10 4.21
CA SER A 61 -15.95 -0.59 3.57
C SER A 61 -15.84 0.85 3.03
N ASN A 62 -14.93 1.66 3.58
CA ASN A 62 -14.66 3.02 3.10
C ASN A 62 -13.68 3.06 1.91
N ALA A 63 -13.24 1.90 1.39
CA ALA A 63 -12.30 1.85 0.29
C ALA A 63 -12.92 2.23 -1.06
N ARG A 64 -12.08 2.79 -1.92
CA ARG A 64 -12.33 3.00 -3.34
C ARG A 64 -11.43 2.07 -4.13
N PHE A 65 -12.02 1.34 -5.06
CA PHE A 65 -11.32 0.38 -5.90
C PHE A 65 -10.98 0.99 -7.26
N MET A 66 -9.85 0.58 -7.80
CA MET A 66 -9.38 0.97 -9.13
C MET A 66 -8.99 -0.28 -9.91
N ASP A 67 -9.43 -0.33 -11.15
CA ASP A 67 -9.02 -1.37 -12.10
C ASP A 67 -7.63 -1.06 -12.66
N ALA A 68 -6.90 -2.09 -13.07
CA ALA A 68 -5.63 -1.96 -13.78
C ALA A 68 -5.64 -2.81 -15.05
N CYS A 69 -4.77 -2.48 -16.01
CA CYS A 69 -4.56 -3.29 -17.20
C CYS A 69 -3.08 -3.57 -17.40
N TYR A 70 -2.76 -4.74 -17.97
CA TYR A 70 -1.40 -5.10 -18.40
C TYR A 70 -1.43 -5.75 -19.79
N ALA A 71 -0.28 -5.83 -20.45
CA ALA A 71 -0.15 -6.50 -21.74
C ALA A 71 0.18 -7.98 -21.54
N ALA A 72 -0.60 -8.88 -22.14
CA ALA A 72 -0.29 -10.30 -22.22
C ALA A 72 0.89 -10.57 -23.18
N GLY A 73 1.37 -11.81 -23.21
CA GLY A 73 2.51 -12.20 -24.04
C GLY A 73 2.30 -12.02 -25.54
N ASP A 74 1.04 -12.00 -26.01
CA ASP A 74 0.64 -11.71 -27.38
C ASP A 74 0.35 -10.22 -27.63
N GLY A 75 0.54 -9.37 -26.61
CA GLY A 75 0.26 -7.93 -26.66
C GLY A 75 -1.20 -7.55 -26.39
N THR A 76 -2.10 -8.51 -26.13
CA THR A 76 -3.49 -8.19 -25.78
C THR A 76 -3.58 -7.51 -24.42
N SER A 77 -4.51 -6.56 -24.26
CA SER A 77 -4.74 -5.87 -22.98
C SER A 77 -5.59 -6.74 -22.07
N VAL A 78 -5.08 -7.08 -20.90
CA VAL A 78 -5.78 -7.84 -19.86
C VAL A 78 -6.16 -6.89 -18.74
N LYS A 79 -7.46 -6.84 -18.43
CA LYS A 79 -8.01 -6.03 -17.33
C LYS A 79 -8.07 -6.85 -16.05
N ILE A 80 -7.62 -6.26 -14.95
CA ILE A 80 -7.76 -6.76 -13.58
C ILE A 80 -8.73 -5.84 -12.85
N SER A 81 -9.91 -6.36 -12.50
CA SER A 81 -10.88 -5.63 -11.69
C SER A 81 -10.40 -5.51 -10.25
N ASN A 82 -10.68 -4.38 -9.60
CA ASN A 82 -10.31 -4.14 -8.19
C ASN A 82 -8.81 -4.39 -7.89
N ALA A 83 -7.92 -4.03 -8.80
CA ALA A 83 -6.49 -4.29 -8.67
C ALA A 83 -5.82 -3.48 -7.54
N ILE A 84 -6.35 -2.28 -7.28
CA ILE A 84 -5.84 -1.37 -6.24
C ILE A 84 -7.03 -0.89 -5.40
N CYS A 85 -6.84 -0.76 -4.09
CA CYS A 85 -7.79 -0.05 -3.23
C CYS A 85 -7.12 1.11 -2.48
N ILE A 86 -7.86 2.20 -2.33
CA ILE A 86 -7.44 3.41 -1.62
C ILE A 86 -8.44 3.67 -0.49
N PHE A 87 -7.96 3.87 0.73
CA PHE A 87 -8.82 4.11 1.88
C PHE A 87 -8.11 4.90 2.99
N GLU A 88 -8.90 5.58 3.80
CA GLU A 88 -8.43 6.19 5.05
C GLU A 88 -8.43 5.14 6.16
N ARG A 89 -7.31 5.06 6.89
CA ARG A 89 -7.14 4.17 8.03
C ARG A 89 -7.15 4.98 9.32
N HIS A 90 -8.17 4.75 10.15
CA HIS A 90 -8.25 5.23 11.52
C HIS A 90 -7.73 4.13 12.47
N ALA A 91 -6.42 4.09 12.69
CA ALA A 91 -5.79 3.03 13.49
C ALA A 91 -5.99 3.19 15.01
N GLY A 92 -6.76 4.20 15.46
CA GLY A 92 -6.88 4.56 16.87
C GLY A 92 -5.64 5.24 17.46
N ASN A 93 -4.68 5.61 16.60
CA ASN A 93 -3.47 6.31 17.00
C ASN A 93 -3.76 7.79 17.28
N ILE A 94 -3.02 8.35 18.24
CA ILE A 94 -3.03 9.77 18.55
C ILE A 94 -2.01 10.44 17.63
N LEU A 95 -2.45 11.42 16.84
CA LEU A 95 -1.55 12.25 16.03
C LEU A 95 -0.71 13.14 16.95
N TRP A 96 -1.38 13.86 17.85
CA TRP A 96 -0.76 14.61 18.93
C TRP A 96 -1.77 14.85 20.05
N ARG A 97 -1.25 15.05 21.27
CA ARG A 97 -2.04 15.39 22.45
C ARG A 97 -1.25 16.33 23.34
N HIS A 98 -1.92 17.34 23.88
CA HIS A 98 -1.36 18.24 24.87
C HIS A 98 -2.38 18.49 25.99
N THR A 99 -1.90 18.57 27.23
CA THR A 99 -2.68 18.98 28.38
C THR A 99 -1.89 20.05 29.13
N GLU A 100 -2.46 21.25 29.22
CA GLU A 100 -1.91 22.38 29.96
C GLU A 100 -2.63 22.49 31.32
N VAL A 101 -1.84 22.61 32.39
CA VAL A 101 -2.31 22.66 33.79
C VAL A 101 -1.65 23.79 34.59
N THR A 102 -0.77 24.57 33.97
CA THR A 102 -0.01 25.65 34.62
C THR A 102 -0.78 26.97 34.63
N ILE A 103 -1.88 27.07 33.90
CA ILE A 103 -2.77 28.23 33.90
C ILE A 103 -3.68 28.14 35.13
N PRO A 104 -3.69 29.14 36.03
CA PRO A 104 -4.56 29.14 37.20
C PRO A 104 -6.03 28.98 36.80
N ASP A 105 -6.74 28.11 37.52
CA ASP A 105 -8.17 27.82 37.33
C ASP A 105 -8.57 27.31 35.92
N GLU A 106 -7.61 26.90 35.09
CA GLU A 106 -7.87 26.37 33.75
C GLU A 106 -7.17 25.02 33.51
N VAL A 107 -7.91 24.06 32.95
CA VAL A 107 -7.36 22.80 32.43
C VAL A 107 -7.70 22.72 30.95
N ILE A 108 -6.69 22.88 30.09
CA ILE A 108 -6.86 22.84 28.64
C ILE A 108 -6.34 21.50 28.14
N THR A 109 -7.20 20.73 27.47
CA THR A 109 -6.82 19.44 26.88
C THR A 109 -7.20 19.43 25.41
N GLU A 110 -6.21 19.22 24.54
CA GLU A 110 -6.41 18.98 23.12
C GLU A 110 -5.79 17.64 22.71
N ALA A 111 -6.54 16.86 21.92
CA ALA A 111 -6.07 15.62 21.32
C ALA A 111 -6.60 15.54 19.89
N ARG A 112 -5.75 15.11 18.96
CA ARG A 112 -6.14 14.86 17.57
C ARG A 112 -5.78 13.44 17.16
N ALA A 113 -6.69 12.80 16.43
CA ALA A 113 -6.50 11.45 15.92
C ALA A 113 -5.63 11.46 14.66
N ASP A 114 -4.83 10.42 14.49
CA ASP A 114 -4.07 10.17 13.27
C ASP A 114 -4.96 9.49 12.22
N VAL A 115 -4.81 9.94 10.96
CA VAL A 115 -5.51 9.40 9.79
C VAL A 115 -4.48 9.18 8.70
N THR A 116 -4.29 7.91 8.31
CA THR A 116 -3.35 7.55 7.26
C THR A 116 -4.09 7.18 5.97
N LEU A 117 -3.69 7.77 4.84
CA LEU A 117 -4.16 7.31 3.53
C LEU A 117 -3.38 6.06 3.12
N VAL A 118 -4.08 4.96 2.86
CA VAL A 118 -3.48 3.69 2.44
C VAL A 118 -3.81 3.43 0.97
N VAL A 119 -2.78 3.11 0.18
CA VAL A 119 -2.92 2.56 -1.16
C VAL A 119 -2.41 1.12 -1.14
N ARG A 120 -3.28 0.17 -1.49
CA ARG A 120 -3.02 -1.27 -1.37
C ARG A 120 -3.19 -1.98 -2.71
N MET A 121 -2.29 -2.92 -2.94
CA MET A 121 -2.24 -3.87 -4.05
C MET A 121 -1.82 -5.22 -3.46
N VAL A 122 -2.36 -6.32 -3.96
CA VAL A 122 -1.93 -7.67 -3.57
C VAL A 122 -1.45 -8.41 -4.81
N SER A 123 -0.28 -9.03 -4.69
CA SER A 123 0.32 -9.86 -5.73
C SER A 123 0.58 -11.24 -5.16
N THR A 124 0.20 -12.29 -5.90
CA THR A 124 0.33 -13.68 -5.47
C THR A 124 1.25 -14.41 -6.44
N ILE A 125 2.43 -14.78 -5.95
CA ILE A 125 3.46 -15.50 -6.72
C ILE A 125 3.69 -16.85 -6.04
N GLY A 126 3.58 -17.93 -6.80
CA GLY A 126 3.75 -19.30 -6.30
C GLY A 126 2.45 -20.10 -6.25
N ILE A 127 2.36 -21.02 -5.28
CA ILE A 127 1.41 -22.14 -5.33
C ILE A 127 0.02 -21.67 -4.92
N ARG A 128 -0.81 -21.42 -5.93
CA ARG A 128 -2.27 -21.50 -5.85
C ARG A 128 -2.61 -22.92 -5.38
N GLN A 129 -2.88 -23.12 -4.08
CA GLN A 129 -3.58 -24.32 -3.64
C GLN A 129 -5.02 -24.18 -4.11
N LEU A 130 -5.36 -25.00 -5.12
CA LEU A 130 -6.75 -25.33 -5.43
C LEU A 130 -7.44 -25.92 -4.20
#